data_AF-A0A4D9EM79-F1
#
_entry.id   AF-A0A4D9EM79-F1
#
_cell.length_a   1.000
_cell.length_b   1.000
_cell.length_c   1.000
_cell.angle_alpha   90.00
_cell.angle_beta   90.00
_cell.angle_gamma   90.00
#
_symmetry.space_group_name_H-M   'P 1'
#
loop_
_entity.id
_entity.type
_entity.pdbx_description
1 polymer ?
#
loop_
_entity_poly.entity_id
_entity_poly.type
_entity_poly.pdbx_seq_one_letter_code
_entity_poly.pdbx_strand_id
1 'polypeptide(L)'
;MLPPKKRKSHLVSHFALSPSKADLEHKEGWFILDGVAMESIARDYSHSLPKLGCIIPPYNARRDPHAAAYFTTKPVPPLLQRTGQANGGTPSYGKTAECFQFSSAAALSLILRNKAGAGTVTTPTL
;
A
#
# COMPACT_ATOMS: atom_id res chain seq x y z
N MET A 1 -41.69 -28.00 -34.42
CA MET A 1 -40.70 -26.94 -34.68
C MET A 1 -40.22 -26.40 -33.34
N LEU A 2 -38.92 -26.47 -33.03
CA LEU A 2 -38.33 -25.95 -31.79
C LEU A 2 -37.68 -24.58 -32.05
N PRO A 3 -37.82 -23.58 -31.17
CA PRO A 3 -37.23 -22.27 -31.39
C PRO A 3 -35.70 -22.32 -31.20
N PRO A 4 -34.93 -21.47 -31.93
CA PRO A 4 -33.48 -21.47 -31.83
C PRO A 4 -33.01 -20.96 -30.47
N LYS A 5 -32.22 -21.77 -29.76
CA LYS A 5 -31.51 -21.38 -28.53
C LYS A 5 -30.42 -20.36 -28.90
N LYS A 6 -30.64 -19.08 -28.54
CA LYS A 6 -29.59 -18.05 -28.56
C LYS A 6 -28.52 -18.41 -27.53
N ARG A 7 -27.36 -18.91 -27.98
CA ARG A 7 -26.17 -19.03 -27.13
C ARG A 7 -25.56 -17.64 -26.95
N LYS A 8 -25.67 -17.07 -25.76
CA LYS A 8 -24.83 -15.93 -25.38
C LYS A 8 -23.42 -16.47 -25.17
N SER A 9 -22.50 -16.14 -26.08
CA SER A 9 -21.08 -16.38 -25.86
C SER A 9 -20.61 -15.44 -24.74
N HIS A 10 -20.43 -15.98 -23.54
CA HIS A 10 -19.68 -15.30 -22.50
C HIS A 10 -18.22 -15.28 -22.93
N LEU A 11 -17.79 -14.22 -23.62
CA LEU A 11 -16.38 -13.90 -23.76
C LEU A 11 -15.90 -13.49 -22.37
N VAL A 12 -15.47 -14.47 -21.58
CA VAL A 12 -14.75 -14.22 -20.34
C VAL A 12 -13.36 -13.76 -20.76
N SER A 13 -13.18 -12.45 -20.86
CA SER A 13 -11.86 -11.85 -20.97
C SER A 13 -11.07 -12.23 -19.72
N HIS A 14 -10.04 -13.05 -19.87
CA HIS A 14 -9.05 -13.31 -18.80
C HIS A 14 -8.25 -12.05 -18.45
N PHE A 15 -8.37 -10.98 -19.24
CA PHE A 15 -7.76 -9.68 -18.99
C PHE A 15 -8.74 -8.76 -18.29
N ALA A 16 -8.21 -7.94 -17.38
CA ALA A 16 -8.96 -6.88 -16.73
C ALA A 16 -9.68 -6.02 -17.78
N LEU A 17 -10.94 -5.68 -17.51
CA LEU A 17 -11.70 -4.75 -18.33
C LEU A 17 -10.91 -3.44 -18.45
N SER A 18 -10.69 -3.00 -19.68
CA SER A 18 -10.04 -1.71 -19.94
C SER A 18 -10.92 -0.59 -19.38
N PRO A 19 -10.38 0.30 -18.53
CA PRO A 19 -11.14 1.43 -18.00
C PRO A 19 -11.57 2.38 -19.12
N SER A 20 -12.66 3.13 -18.91
CA SER A 20 -13.10 4.13 -19.88
C SER A 20 -12.11 5.30 -19.95
N LYS A 21 -12.13 6.05 -21.05
CA LYS A 21 -11.25 7.23 -21.21
C LYS A 21 -11.47 8.27 -20.10
N ALA A 22 -12.72 8.51 -19.71
CA ALA A 22 -13.06 9.44 -18.63
C ALA A 22 -12.50 8.96 -17.27
N ASP A 23 -12.53 7.65 -17.00
CA ASP A 23 -11.93 7.10 -15.78
C ASP A 23 -10.41 7.27 -15.76
N LEU A 24 -9.76 7.18 -16.93
CA LEU A 24 -8.31 7.40 -17.04
C LEU A 24 -7.94 8.87 -16.82
N GLU A 25 -8.66 9.81 -17.41
CA GLU A 25 -8.45 11.26 -17.20
C GLU A 25 -8.63 11.64 -15.72
N HIS A 26 -9.65 11.06 -15.07
CA HIS A 26 -9.86 11.28 -13.64
C HIS A 26 -8.72 10.70 -12.78
N LYS A 27 -8.24 9.50 -13.10
CA LYS A 27 -7.09 8.87 -12.43
C LYS A 27 -5.79 9.61 -12.68
N GLU A 28 -5.60 10.20 -13.85
CA GLU A 28 -4.43 11.02 -14.17
C GLU A 28 -4.36 12.25 -13.27
N GLY A 29 -5.48 12.94 -13.05
CA GLY A 29 -5.54 14.06 -12.09
C GLY A 29 -5.13 13.64 -10.68
N TRP A 30 -5.58 12.47 -10.23
CA TRP A 30 -5.21 11.94 -8.91
C TRP A 30 -3.74 11.55 -8.83
N PHE A 31 -3.20 10.95 -9.90
CA PHE A 31 -1.79 10.60 -9.99
C PHE A 31 -0.88 11.83 -9.87
N ILE A 32 -1.22 12.92 -10.55
CA ILE A 32 -0.49 14.19 -10.45
C ILE A 32 -0.54 14.72 -9.01
N LEU A 33 -1.72 14.73 -8.40
CA LEU A 33 -1.90 15.17 -7.02
C LEU A 33 -1.11 14.29 -6.03
N ASP A 34 -1.03 12.99 -6.25
CA ASP A 34 -0.16 12.08 -5.48
C ASP A 34 1.32 12.43 -5.64
N GLY A 35 1.77 12.74 -6.85
CA GLY A 35 3.12 13.24 -7.11
C GLY A 35 3.48 14.48 -6.29
N VAL A 36 2.59 15.48 -6.24
CA VAL A 36 2.82 16.72 -5.46
C VAL A 36 2.90 16.44 -3.96
N ALA A 37 2.03 15.57 -3.43
CA ALA A 37 2.07 15.19 -2.02
C ALA A 37 3.36 14.42 -1.69
N MET A 38 3.78 13.52 -2.58
CA MET A 38 5.03 12.80 -2.46
C MET A 38 6.24 13.72 -2.45
N GLU A 39 6.27 14.73 -3.32
CA GLU A 39 7.35 15.72 -3.38
C GLU A 39 7.46 16.50 -2.06
N SER A 40 6.33 16.97 -1.52
CA SER A 40 6.31 17.68 -0.23
C SER A 40 6.89 16.82 0.90
N ILE A 41 6.43 15.57 1.00
CA ILE A 41 6.93 14.63 2.01
C ILE A 41 8.42 14.35 1.79
N ALA A 42 8.83 14.06 0.55
CA ALA A 42 10.21 13.77 0.22
C ALA A 42 11.14 14.94 0.59
N ARG A 43 10.71 16.18 0.34
CA ARG A 43 11.44 17.40 0.69
C ARG A 43 11.56 17.58 2.21
N ASP A 44 10.50 17.29 2.98
CA ASP A 44 10.54 17.42 4.44
C ASP A 44 11.47 16.38 5.09
N TYR A 45 11.46 15.15 4.55
CA TYR A 45 12.24 14.04 5.12
C TYR A 45 13.63 13.85 4.49
N SER A 46 13.94 14.50 3.38
CA SER A 46 15.31 14.54 2.83
C SER A 46 16.29 15.23 3.78
N HIS A 47 15.82 16.22 4.55
CA HIS A 47 16.65 16.96 5.50
C HIS A 47 16.70 16.34 6.89
N SER A 48 15.59 15.76 7.36
CA SER A 48 15.48 15.23 8.72
C SER A 48 15.92 13.77 8.83
N LEU A 49 15.38 12.88 7.99
CA LEU A 49 15.56 11.42 8.08
C LEU A 49 15.53 10.76 6.69
N PRO A 50 16.56 10.96 5.84
CA PRO A 50 16.54 10.52 4.45
C PRO A 50 16.46 8.99 4.28
N LYS A 51 16.91 8.23 5.29
CA LYS A 51 16.81 6.76 5.30
C LYS A 51 15.42 6.22 5.63
N LEU A 52 14.56 7.05 6.26
CA LEU A 52 13.22 6.66 6.67
C LEU A 52 12.14 7.33 5.82
N GLY A 53 12.44 8.46 5.17
CA GLY A 53 11.54 9.21 4.30
C GLY A 53 11.19 8.55 2.96
N CYS A 54 11.37 7.23 2.81
CA CYS A 54 10.93 6.53 1.61
C CYS A 54 9.41 6.47 1.59
N ILE A 55 8.78 6.96 0.51
CA ILE A 55 7.32 6.89 0.40
C ILE A 55 6.83 5.44 0.37
N ILE A 56 7.63 4.55 -0.24
CA ILE A 56 7.26 3.17 -0.42
C ILE A 56 7.49 2.47 0.93
N PRO A 57 6.42 1.96 1.56
CA PRO A 57 6.55 1.27 2.82
C PRO A 57 7.45 0.05 2.67
N PRO A 58 8.36 -0.21 3.64
CA PRO A 58 9.14 -1.42 3.58
C PRO A 58 8.23 -2.64 3.73
N TYR A 59 8.45 -3.64 2.87
CA TYR A 59 7.62 -4.83 2.85
C TYR A 59 7.72 -5.62 4.16
N ASN A 60 6.57 -5.97 4.75
CA ASN A 60 6.49 -6.82 5.93
C ASN A 60 5.72 -8.10 5.61
N ALA A 61 6.46 -9.18 5.37
CA ALA A 61 5.91 -10.49 5.03
C ALA A 61 5.01 -11.09 6.14
N ARG A 62 5.14 -10.65 7.40
CA ARG A 62 4.28 -11.13 8.48
C ARG A 62 2.87 -10.53 8.44
N ARG A 63 2.72 -9.36 7.80
CA ARG A 63 1.42 -8.70 7.57
C ARG A 63 0.77 -9.10 6.26
N ASP A 64 1.50 -9.79 5.38
CA ASP A 64 0.96 -10.30 4.13
C ASP A 64 0.08 -11.54 4.42
N PRO A 65 -1.22 -11.52 4.07
CA PRO A 65 -2.10 -12.67 4.24
C PRO A 65 -1.60 -13.95 3.55
N HIS A 66 -0.86 -13.82 2.43
CA HIS A 66 -0.36 -14.94 1.66
C HIS A 66 0.91 -15.55 2.26
N ALA A 67 1.72 -14.76 2.96
CA ALA A 67 2.91 -15.23 3.66
C ALA A 67 2.68 -15.48 5.16
N ALA A 68 1.56 -15.01 5.74
CA ALA A 68 1.27 -15.12 7.17
C ALA A 68 1.34 -16.56 7.71
N ALA A 69 0.83 -17.53 6.93
CA ALA A 69 0.84 -18.94 7.30
C ALA A 69 2.26 -19.51 7.49
N TYR A 70 3.23 -19.05 6.70
CA TYR A 70 4.63 -19.48 6.84
C TYR A 70 5.18 -19.18 8.24
N PHE A 71 4.85 -17.99 8.78
CA PHE A 71 5.35 -17.54 10.08
C PHE A 71 4.68 -18.23 11.28
N THR A 72 3.56 -18.91 11.08
CA THR A 72 2.86 -19.67 12.14
C THR A 72 3.21 -21.15 12.10
N THR A 73 3.65 -21.68 10.94
CA THR A 73 4.04 -23.09 10.79
C THR A 73 5.42 -23.40 11.37
N LYS A 74 5.55 -24.54 12.06
CA LYS A 74 6.86 -25.05 12.52
C LYS A 74 7.74 -25.32 11.28
N PRO A 75 9.04 -24.96 11.30
CA PRO A 75 9.88 -24.62 12.46
C PRO A 75 10.07 -23.11 12.70
N VAL A 76 9.31 -22.25 12.02
CA VAL A 76 9.55 -20.79 12.02
C VAL A 76 9.34 -20.13 13.39
N PRO A 77 8.28 -20.42 14.18
CA PRO A 77 8.09 -19.75 15.47
C PRO A 77 9.21 -20.00 16.49
N PRO A 78 9.72 -21.24 16.69
CA PRO A 78 10.89 -21.48 17.54
C PRO A 78 12.15 -20.75 17.08
N LEU A 79 12.37 -20.64 15.76
CA LEU A 79 13.51 -19.91 15.20
C LEU A 79 13.42 -18.42 15.53
N LEU A 80 12.24 -17.82 15.32
CA LEU A 80 12.00 -16.41 15.63
C LEU A 80 12.17 -16.08 17.11
N GLN A 81 11.83 -17.01 18.01
CA GLN A 81 12.09 -16.85 19.45
C GLN A 81 13.59 -16.83 19.74
N ARG A 82 14.36 -17.75 19.14
CA ARG A 82 15.82 -17.82 19.31
C ARG A 82 16.56 -16.61 18.74
N THR A 83 16.09 -16.07 17.62
CA THR A 83 16.69 -14.88 16.99
C THR A 83 16.22 -13.56 17.60
N GLY A 84 15.33 -13.59 18.61
CA GLY A 84 14.75 -12.38 19.22
C GLY A 84 13.75 -11.65 18.31
N GLN A 85 13.31 -12.27 17.22
CA GLN A 85 12.38 -11.72 16.24
C GLN A 85 10.91 -12.08 16.51
N ALA A 86 10.63 -12.80 17.60
CA ALA A 86 9.29 -13.28 17.93
C ALA A 86 8.25 -12.17 18.08
N ASN A 87 8.62 -11.04 18.72
CA ASN A 87 7.74 -9.90 18.98
C ASN A 87 7.67 -8.89 17.82
N GLY A 88 8.20 -9.25 16.65
CA GLY A 88 8.24 -8.37 15.48
C GLY A 88 9.60 -8.43 14.83
N GLY A 89 9.71 -9.23 13.77
CA GLY A 89 10.78 -9.11 12.80
C GLY A 89 10.57 -7.79 12.09
N THR A 90 11.41 -6.83 12.42
CA THR A 90 11.44 -5.54 11.78
C THR A 90 11.50 -5.69 10.26
N PRO A 91 10.87 -4.79 9.50
CA PRO A 91 11.19 -4.67 8.08
C PRO A 91 12.72 -4.55 7.92
N SER A 92 13.25 -4.76 6.73
CA SER A 92 14.70 -4.68 6.45
C SER A 92 15.42 -3.47 7.09
N TYR A 93 14.66 -2.39 7.37
CA TYR A 93 15.09 -1.13 7.98
C TYR A 93 14.83 -0.94 9.49
N GLY A 94 14.31 -1.92 10.23
CA GLY A 94 14.10 -1.77 11.67
C GLY A 94 12.69 -1.31 12.08
N LYS A 95 12.43 -1.29 13.40
CA LYS A 95 11.09 -1.01 13.98
C LYS A 95 10.74 0.45 13.80
N THR A 96 11.77 1.31 13.86
CA THR A 96 11.68 2.74 13.60
C THR A 96 11.13 3.03 12.22
N ALA A 97 11.51 2.26 11.19
CA ALA A 97 10.98 2.43 9.84
C ALA A 97 9.51 2.04 9.73
N GLU A 98 9.11 0.95 10.39
CA GLU A 98 7.70 0.56 10.45
C GLU A 98 6.86 1.61 11.20
N CYS A 99 7.32 2.07 12.37
CA CYS A 99 6.64 3.12 13.12
C CYS A 99 6.56 4.42 12.32
N PHE A 100 7.62 4.80 11.61
CA PHE A 100 7.61 5.97 10.74
C PHE A 100 6.55 5.82 9.64
N GLN A 101 6.49 4.66 9.00
CA GLN A 101 5.58 4.45 7.87
C GLN A 101 4.10 4.31 8.26
N PHE A 102 3.79 3.98 9.52
CA PHE A 102 2.41 3.85 10.00
C PHE A 102 1.96 4.96 10.94
N SER A 103 2.88 5.69 11.55
CA SER A 103 2.57 6.64 12.64
C SER A 103 3.25 8.01 12.47
N SER A 104 4.09 8.24 11.45
CA SER A 104 4.63 9.58 11.19
C SER A 104 3.56 10.54 10.68
N ALA A 105 3.85 11.85 10.79
CA ALA A 105 3.00 12.88 10.21
C ALA A 105 2.80 12.69 8.69
N ALA A 106 3.84 12.30 7.95
CA ALA A 106 3.71 11.96 6.53
C ALA A 106 2.80 10.76 6.28
N ALA A 107 3.00 9.66 7.02
CA ALA A 107 2.18 8.47 6.90
C ALA A 107 0.70 8.78 7.18
N LEU A 108 0.44 9.53 8.25
CA LEU A 108 -0.90 9.94 8.61
C LEU A 108 -1.52 10.86 7.56
N SER A 109 -0.76 11.81 7.02
CA SER A 109 -1.20 12.69 5.93
C SER A 109 -1.66 11.89 4.71
N LEU A 110 -0.86 10.91 4.28
CA LEU A 110 -1.22 10.03 3.16
C LEU A 110 -2.44 9.15 3.46
N ILE A 111 -2.53 8.57 4.66
CA ILE A 111 -3.67 7.73 5.07
C ILE A 111 -4.96 8.55 5.11
N LEU A 112 -4.92 9.76 5.68
CA LEU A 112 -6.05 10.67 5.74
C LEU A 112 -6.50 11.10 4.34
N ARG A 113 -5.55 11.43 3.46
CA ARG A 113 -5.82 11.79 2.07
C ARG A 113 -6.47 10.63 1.29
N ASN A 114 -5.93 9.42 1.43
CA ASN A 114 -6.49 8.23 0.78
C ASN A 114 -7.90 7.88 1.29
N LYS A 115 -8.21 8.21 2.54
CA LYS A 115 -9.56 8.06 3.12
C LYS A 115 -10.53 9.15 2.66
N ALA A 116 -10.06 10.38 2.51
CA ALA A 116 -10.88 11.54 2.14
C ALA A 116 -11.09 11.67 0.62
N GLY A 117 -10.28 10.99 -0.19
CA GLY A 117 -10.24 11.13 -1.65
C GLY A 117 -9.16 12.12 -2.09
N ALA A 118 -8.64 11.96 -3.32
CA ALA A 118 -7.60 12.82 -3.85
C ALA A 118 -8.11 14.26 -4.03
N GLY A 119 -7.57 15.19 -3.24
CA GLY A 119 -7.86 16.64 -3.34
C GLY A 119 -8.21 17.32 -2.01
N THR A 120 -8.59 16.58 -0.98
CA THR A 120 -8.90 17.13 0.34
C THR A 120 -7.66 17.08 1.23
N VAL A 121 -6.94 18.21 1.31
CA VAL A 121 -5.87 18.39 2.29
C VAL A 121 -6.52 18.64 3.65
N THR A 122 -6.65 17.61 4.47
CA THR A 122 -6.80 17.81 5.92
C THR A 122 -5.41 17.90 6.52
N THR A 123 -4.86 19.12 6.62
CA THR A 123 -3.68 19.36 7.46
C THR A 123 -4.04 18.93 8.89
N PRO A 124 -3.34 17.97 9.50
CA PRO A 124 -3.51 17.71 10.92
C PRO A 124 -2.96 18.94 11.66
N THR A 125 -3.86 19.75 12.23
CA THR A 125 -3.52 20.84 13.14
C THR A 125 -2.83 20.23 14.36
N LEU A 126 -1.60 20.69 14.63
CA LEU A 126 -0.82 20.37 15.84
C LEU A 126 -1.52 20.88 17.11
#